data_AF-U6D675-F1
#
_entry.id   AF-U6D675-F1
#
_cell.length_a   1.000
_cell.length_b   1.000
_cell.length_c   1.000
_cell.angle_alpha   90.00
_cell.angle_beta   90.00
_cell.angle_gamma   90.00
#
_symmetry.space_group_name_H-M   'P 1'
#
loop_
_entity.id
_entity.type
_entity.pdbx_description
1 polymer ?
#
loop_
_entity_poly.entity_id
_entity_poly.type
_entity_poly.pdbx_seq_one_letter_code
_entity_poly.pdbx_strand_id
1 'polypeptide(L)'
;FELQAAVNLALDDQTLKLILIKFCSFQEPESLPHLVKRALRVLPTVTWRNLKSVPPNSRFWTQIRYHMPVKNSEGFRWNHLRSIPEFFHWK
;
A
#
# COMPACT_ATOMS: atom_id res chain seq x y z
N PHE A 1 -3.78 -12.17 12.55
CA PHE A 1 -3.00 -11.41 13.55
C PHE A 1 -2.25 -10.25 12.91
N GLU A 2 -1.33 -10.49 11.96
CA GLU A 2 -0.54 -9.40 11.33
C GLU A 2 -1.36 -8.31 10.62
N LEU A 3 -2.29 -8.66 9.73
CA LEU A 3 -3.03 -7.68 8.93
C LEU A 3 -3.90 -6.76 9.81
N GLN A 4 -4.55 -7.32 10.83
CA GLN A 4 -5.38 -6.57 11.75
C GLN A 4 -4.54 -5.63 12.62
N ALA A 5 -3.37 -6.09 13.10
CA ALA A 5 -2.44 -5.26 13.86
C ALA A 5 -1.92 -4.09 13.02
N ALA A 6 -1.53 -4.34 11.76
CA ALA A 6 -1.06 -3.30 10.85
C ALA A 6 -2.15 -2.25 10.55
N VAL A 7 -3.39 -2.68 10.31
CA VAL A 7 -4.53 -1.76 10.10
C VAL A 7 -4.80 -0.92 11.35
N ASN A 8 -4.79 -1.52 12.54
CA ASN A 8 -4.99 -0.78 13.78
C ASN A 8 -3.87 0.25 13.99
N LEU A 9 -2.61 -0.14 13.78
CA LEU A 9 -1.47 0.76 13.90
C LEU A 9 -1.56 1.96 12.94
N ALA A 10 -2.03 1.74 11.70
CA ALA A 10 -2.21 2.82 10.73
C ALA A 10 -3.41 3.73 11.02
N LEU A 11 -4.40 3.25 11.78
CA LEU A 11 -5.50 4.06 12.26
C LEU A 11 -5.08 4.93 13.45
N ASP A 12 -4.23 4.38 14.32
CA ASP A 12 -3.69 5.09 15.48
C ASP A 12 -2.63 6.14 15.08
N ASP A 13 -1.79 5.83 14.10
CA ASP A 13 -0.73 6.72 13.59
C ASP A 13 -1.02 7.20 12.17
N GLN A 14 -1.50 8.44 12.04
CA GLN A 14 -1.81 9.08 10.76
C GLN A 14 -0.58 9.33 9.88
N THR A 15 0.65 9.18 10.42
CA THR A 15 1.88 9.31 9.64
C THR A 15 2.22 8.01 8.89
N LEU A 16 1.61 6.89 9.28
CA LEU A 16 1.88 5.58 8.72
C LEU A 16 0.99 5.32 7.49
N LYS A 17 1.60 5.32 6.31
CA LYS A 17 0.92 4.99 5.05
C LYS A 17 1.08 3.50 4.72
N LEU A 18 -0.04 2.77 4.70
CA LEU A 18 -0.06 1.36 4.30
C LEU A 18 -0.20 1.19 2.79
N ILE A 19 0.53 0.22 2.23
CA ILE A 19 0.36 -0.29 0.86
C ILE A 19 0.17 -1.79 0.88
N LEU A 20 -0.77 -2.30 0.08
CA LEU A 20 -1.05 -3.73 -0.04
C LEU A 20 -0.32 -4.30 -1.24
N ILE A 21 0.49 -5.34 -1.03
CA ILE A 21 1.14 -6.08 -2.11
C ILE A 21 0.39 -7.39 -2.33
N LYS A 22 -0.32 -7.50 -3.45
CA LYS A 22 -1.02 -8.73 -3.83
C LYS A 22 -0.04 -9.66 -4.55
N PHE A 23 0.55 -10.60 -3.80
CA PHE A 23 1.45 -11.61 -4.35
C PHE A 23 0.71 -12.76 -5.05
N CYS A 24 -0.38 -13.22 -4.43
CA CYS A 24 -1.23 -14.28 -4.94
C CYS A 24 -2.72 -13.91 -4.78
N SER A 25 -3.61 -14.75 -5.30
CA SER A 25 -5.05 -14.60 -5.06
C SER A 25 -5.35 -14.82 -3.58
N PHE A 26 -5.69 -13.75 -2.87
CA PHE A 26 -6.23 -13.82 -1.52
C PHE A 26 -7.75 -13.99 -1.61
N GLN A 27 -8.25 -15.13 -1.11
CA GLN A 27 -9.69 -15.26 -0.83
C GLN A 27 -9.94 -14.65 0.54
N GLU A 28 -10.74 -13.59 0.57
CA GLU A 28 -11.06 -12.89 1.80
C GLU A 28 -11.91 -13.80 2.70
N PRO A 29 -11.41 -14.21 3.88
CA PRO A 29 -12.17 -15.10 4.74
C PRO A 29 -13.37 -14.37 5.32
N GLU A 30 -14.51 -15.07 5.46
CA GLU A 30 -15.72 -14.47 6.05
C GLU A 30 -15.49 -14.00 7.48
N SER A 31 -14.59 -14.65 8.21
CA SER A 31 -14.15 -14.30 9.56
C SER A 31 -13.27 -13.06 9.66
N LEU A 32 -12.91 -12.41 8.54
CA LEU A 32 -12.08 -11.21 8.59
C LEU A 32 -12.87 -10.05 9.25
N PRO A 33 -12.29 -9.32 10.21
CA PRO A 33 -12.98 -8.21 10.87
C PRO A 33 -13.42 -7.14 9.87
N HIS A 34 -14.63 -6.60 10.04
CA HIS A 34 -15.22 -5.62 9.11
C HIS A 34 -14.31 -4.41 8.84
N LEU A 35 -13.56 -3.96 9.84
CA LEU A 35 -12.61 -2.86 9.71
C LEU A 35 -11.49 -3.20 8.72
N VAL A 36 -10.94 -4.41 8.82
CA VAL A 36 -9.91 -4.92 7.92
C VAL A 36 -10.47 -5.07 6.50
N LYS A 37 -11.70 -5.59 6.36
CA LYS A 37 -12.39 -5.69 5.05
C LYS A 37 -12.52 -4.32 4.37
N ARG A 38 -12.90 -3.30 5.14
CA ARG A 38 -12.98 -1.91 4.65
C ARG A 38 -11.61 -1.35 4.30
N ALA A 39 -10.61 -1.56 5.16
CA ALA A 39 -9.25 -1.12 4.91
C ALA A 39 -8.71 -1.71 3.59
N LEU A 40 -8.87 -3.00 3.36
CA LEU A 40 -8.44 -3.65 2.10
C LEU A 40 -9.04 -3.03 0.84
N ARG A 41 -10.26 -2.47 0.91
CA ARG A 41 -10.91 -1.80 -0.24
C ARG A 41 -10.34 -0.41 -0.52
N VAL A 42 -9.88 0.30 0.51
CA VAL A 42 -9.38 1.68 0.38
C VAL A 42 -7.86 1.74 0.23
N LEU A 43 -7.14 0.70 0.67
CA LEU A 43 -5.69 0.67 0.63
C LEU A 43 -5.16 0.59 -0.81
N PRO A 44 -4.11 1.37 -1.14
CA PRO A 44 -3.46 1.26 -2.44
C PRO A 44 -2.90 -0.14 -2.61
N THR A 45 -3.32 -0.82 -3.67
CA THR A 45 -2.94 -2.21 -3.94
C THR A 45 -2.04 -2.31 -5.16
N VAL A 46 -0.86 -2.90 -4.99
CA VAL A 46 0.10 -3.20 -6.06
C VAL A 46 0.12 -4.71 -6.27
N THR A 47 -0.10 -5.17 -7.50
CA THR A 47 -0.16 -6.61 -7.80
C THR A 47 1.17 -7.12 -8.36
N TRP A 48 1.70 -8.17 -7.75
CA TRP A 48 2.82 -8.93 -8.27
C TRP A 48 2.34 -9.82 -9.43
N ARG A 49 2.99 -9.71 -10.59
CA ARG A 49 2.62 -10.41 -11.83
C ARG A 49 3.70 -11.44 -12.22
N ASN A 50 4.13 -12.24 -11.25
CA ASN A 50 5.15 -13.28 -11.41
C ASN A 50 6.39 -12.74 -12.14
N LEU A 51 6.80 -13.39 -13.24
CA LEU A 51 7.98 -13.05 -14.03
C LEU A 51 7.98 -11.60 -14.54
N LYS A 52 6.81 -10.98 -14.75
CA LYS A 52 6.72 -9.58 -15.20
C LYS A 52 7.11 -8.57 -14.12
N SER A 53 7.07 -8.97 -12.85
CA SER A 53 7.41 -8.13 -11.69
C SER A 53 8.85 -8.32 -11.21
N VAL A 54 9.53 -9.38 -11.66
CA VAL A 54 10.92 -9.69 -11.29
C VAL A 54 11.89 -8.57 -11.70
N PRO A 55 11.84 -8.02 -12.92
CA PRO A 55 12.80 -6.99 -13.33
C PRO A 55 12.63 -5.70 -12.52
N PRO A 56 13.72 -5.05 -12.06
CA PRO A 56 13.67 -3.83 -11.23
C PRO A 56 13.07 -2.61 -11.94
N ASN A 57 13.04 -2.62 -13.27
CA ASN A 57 12.40 -1.61 -14.11
C ASN A 57 10.93 -1.93 -14.42
N SER A 58 10.37 -3.01 -13.86
CA SER A 58 8.99 -3.37 -14.10
C SER A 58 8.01 -2.35 -13.53
N ARG A 59 6.79 -2.35 -14.08
CA ARG A 59 5.68 -1.51 -13.57
C ARG A 59 5.44 -1.73 -12.07
N PHE A 60 5.66 -2.95 -11.57
CA PHE A 60 5.54 -3.27 -10.15
C PHE A 60 6.44 -2.38 -9.30
N TRP A 61 7.75 -2.37 -9.57
CA TRP A 61 8.70 -1.57 -8.80
C TRP A 61 8.53 -0.07 -9.01
N THR A 62 8.06 0.36 -10.18
CA THR A 62 7.69 1.75 -10.42
C THR A 62 6.51 2.19 -9.54
N GLN A 63 5.49 1.34 -9.40
CA GLN A 63 4.37 1.62 -8.48
C GLN A 63 4.82 1.59 -7.01
N ILE A 64 5.65 0.63 -6.61
CA ILE A 64 6.22 0.60 -5.25
C ILE A 64 6.96 1.90 -4.95
N ARG A 65 7.88 2.33 -5.81
CA ARG A 65 8.66 3.57 -5.62
C ARG A 65 7.78 4.81 -5.52
N TYR A 66 6.69 4.86 -6.29
CA TYR A 66 5.74 5.97 -6.21
C TYR A 66 5.02 6.06 -4.85
N HIS A 67 4.78 4.92 -4.21
CA HIS A 67 4.16 4.89 -2.90
C HIS A 67 5.16 5.07 -1.74
N MET A 68 6.47 4.95 -2.00
CA MET A 68 7.51 5.13 -1.00
C MET A 68 7.77 6.62 -0.73
N PRO A 69 8.16 6.97 0.50
CA PRO A 69 8.59 8.32 0.80
C PRO A 69 9.84 8.66 -0.01
N VAL A 70 9.85 9.84 -0.64
CA VAL A 70 11.04 10.34 -1.34
C VAL A 70 12.03 10.81 -0.28
N LYS A 71 13.28 10.31 -0.34
CA LYS A 71 14.35 10.83 0.52
C LYS A 71 14.74 12.23 0.01
N ASN A 72 14.39 13.26 0.76
CA ASN A 72 14.96 14.58 0.56
C ASN A 72 16.34 14.56 1.23
N SER A 73 17.38 15.06 0.56
CA SER A 73 18.76 15.09 1.07
C SER A 73 18.96 16.00 2.28
N GLU A 74 17.95 16.79 2.65
CA GLU A 74 17.94 17.58 3.86
C GLU A 74 16.96 16.99 4.87
N GLY A 75 17.52 16.57 6.02
CA GLY A 75 16.86 16.25 7.29
C GLY A 75 15.40 15.80 7.24
N PHE A 76 15.18 14.51 7.50
CA PHE A 76 13.89 13.91 7.86
C PHE A 76 12.91 14.90 8.54
N ARG A 77 12.04 15.52 7.75
CA ARG A 77 10.84 16.20 8.23
C ARG A 77 9.67 15.66 7.43
N TRP A 78 8.94 14.76 8.07
CA TRP A 78 7.67 14.16 7.64
C TRP A 78 6.51 15.17 7.59
N ASN A 79 6.76 16.38 7.10
CA ASN A 79 5.73 17.40 6.99
C ASN A 79 5.56 17.72 5.51
N HIS A 80 4.36 17.48 4.99
CA HIS A 80 3.93 17.59 3.58
C HIS A 80 3.99 16.30 2.76
N LEU A 81 3.24 15.28 3.20
CA LEU A 81 2.56 14.38 2.27
C LEU A 81 1.49 15.18 1.50
N ARG A 82 1.92 16.11 0.64
CA ARG A 82 1.01 16.82 -0.28
C ARG A 82 0.61 15.88 -1.41
N SER A 83 -0.71 15.78 -1.56
CA SER A 83 -1.47 15.27 -2.70
C SER A 83 -1.14 13.86 -3.17
N ILE A 84 -1.90 12.89 -2.64
CA ILE A 84 -2.27 11.70 -3.42
C ILE A 84 -3.17 12.21 -4.55
N PRO A 85 -2.85 12.01 -5.85
CA PRO A 85 -3.88 12.11 -6.86
C PRO A 85 -4.83 10.93 -6.65
N GLU A 86 -6.10 11.28 -6.51
CA GLU A 86 -7.25 10.41 -6.49
C GLU A 86 -7.17 9.30 -7.55
N PHE A 87 -7.56 8.08 -7.12
CA PHE A 87 -8.12 7.03 -7.96
C PHE A 87 -7.40 6.69 -9.28
N PHE A 88 -6.47 5.74 -9.22
CA PHE A 88 -6.08 5.00 -10.42
C PHE A 88 -7.12 3.91 -10.74
N HIS A 89 -8.18 4.30 -11.46
CA HIS A 89 -8.93 3.39 -12.31
C HIS A 89 -8.12 3.09 -13.58
N TRP A 90 -7.85 1.82 -13.86
CA TRP A 90 -7.58 1.36 -15.22
C TRP A 90 -8.30 0.05 -15.47
N LYS A 91 -9.01 0.02 -16.60
CA LYS A 91 -9.83 -1.09 -17.13
C LYS A 91 -9.08 -2.42 -17.21
#